data_AF-A0A518LJL8-F1
#
_entry.id   AF-A0A518LJL8-F1
#
_cell.length_a   1.000
_cell.length_b   1.000
_cell.length_c   1.000
_cell.angle_alpha   90.00
_cell.angle_beta   90.00
_cell.angle_gamma   90.00
#
_symmetry.space_group_name_H-M   'P 1'
#
loop_
_entity.id
_entity.type
_entity.pdbx_description
1 polymer ?
#
loop_
_entity_poly.entity_id
_entity_poly.type
_entity_poly.pdbx_seq_one_letter_code
_entity_poly.pdbx_strand_id
1 'polypeptide(L)'
;MSLGTFRELFAYNDWAWDAVAGPAAELPADKLDQVFDMGPGTIRKTLHHIWGAEKVWLDRWREGGKPPFAEFDPATSISGLTTLRRETCAQRESFLATLTDSDLPREITFTTIRDNTTYTLPLAPLMLHVCHHGVHHRAQVLNMLKRVGATIPPRGIDYLFMKMKALKADPAETDRPRLSLLMIRELFDNGDWAQQRVLAVACKLPATALDREFDMGLKTIRATLLHVLYAESWWLENWIGKTKPEFKEFDASLAMEDLPRRHTEHAAARNAFLCSLSDGDLNRMVHTQPAPGKEFVFPLGPSMLQLWHHGAHHRAQLVNMLRHVGVALPEVDVIKWLLEKRVAGEGGRA
;
A
#
# COMPACT_ATOMS: atom_id res chain seq x y z
N MET A 1 -0.52 0.68 18.57
CA MET A 1 -1.34 0.87 17.36
C MET A 1 -2.56 1.70 17.72
N SER A 2 -3.15 2.46 16.78
CA SER A 2 -4.34 3.29 17.03
C SER A 2 -5.44 2.97 16.02
N LEU A 3 -6.67 2.86 16.51
CA LEU A 3 -7.88 2.66 15.72
C LEU A 3 -8.14 3.87 14.81
N GLY A 4 -7.74 5.07 15.24
CA GLY A 4 -7.77 6.28 14.39
C GLY A 4 -6.94 6.11 13.12
N THR A 5 -5.77 5.49 13.21
CA THR A 5 -4.95 5.20 12.02
C THR A 5 -5.61 4.17 11.10
N PHE A 6 -6.28 3.14 11.64
CA PHE A 6 -7.00 2.17 10.81
C PHE A 6 -8.19 2.78 10.08
N ARG A 7 -8.96 3.65 10.75
CA ARG A 7 -10.04 4.42 10.09
C ARG A 7 -9.50 5.21 8.91
N GLU A 8 -8.30 5.78 9.04
CA GLU A 8 -7.66 6.49 7.94
C GLU A 8 -7.23 5.60 6.77
N LEU A 9 -6.61 4.46 7.07
CA LEU A 9 -6.23 3.48 6.05
C LEU A 9 -7.45 2.94 5.31
N PHE A 10 -8.56 2.72 6.01
CA PHE A 10 -9.80 2.24 5.43
C PHE A 10 -10.55 3.32 4.63
N ALA A 11 -10.60 4.56 5.11
CA ALA A 11 -11.14 5.69 4.35
C ALA A 11 -10.38 5.88 3.03
N TYR A 12 -9.06 5.75 3.06
CA TYR A 12 -8.24 5.73 1.85
C TYR A 12 -8.59 4.57 0.91
N ASN A 13 -8.71 3.36 1.46
CA ASN A 13 -9.08 2.18 0.67
C ASN A 13 -10.41 2.36 -0.06
N ASP A 14 -11.40 2.96 0.60
CA ASP A 14 -12.73 3.20 0.03
C ASP A 14 -12.68 4.27 -1.06
N TRP A 15 -12.03 5.41 -0.79
CA TRP A 15 -11.83 6.44 -1.82
C TRP A 15 -11.05 5.90 -3.04
N ALA A 16 -10.00 5.13 -2.80
CA ALA A 16 -9.18 4.56 -3.86
C ALA A 16 -9.90 3.45 -4.62
N TRP A 17 -10.83 2.74 -3.98
CA TRP A 17 -11.75 1.83 -4.66
C TRP A 17 -12.58 2.59 -5.69
N ASP A 18 -13.27 3.66 -5.28
CA ASP A 18 -14.11 4.44 -6.19
C ASP A 18 -13.31 5.00 -7.37
N ALA A 19 -12.07 5.43 -7.10
CA ALA A 19 -11.16 5.95 -8.11
C ALA A 19 -10.76 4.94 -9.21
N VAL A 20 -10.89 3.64 -8.96
CA VAL A 20 -10.62 2.57 -9.96
C VAL A 20 -11.90 1.88 -10.44
N ALA A 21 -12.90 1.71 -9.57
CA ALA A 21 -14.17 1.07 -9.89
C ALA A 21 -15.04 1.98 -10.76
N GLY A 22 -15.00 3.31 -10.55
CA GLY A 22 -15.71 4.28 -11.37
C GLY A 22 -15.34 4.18 -12.86
N PRO A 23 -14.06 4.36 -13.24
CA PRO A 23 -13.62 4.17 -14.62
C PRO A 23 -13.90 2.77 -15.17
N ALA A 24 -13.79 1.73 -14.33
CA ALA A 24 -14.09 0.36 -14.75
C ALA A 24 -15.59 0.16 -15.07
N ALA A 25 -16.50 0.84 -14.36
CA ALA A 25 -17.94 0.73 -14.60
C ALA A 25 -18.38 1.22 -15.98
N GLU A 26 -17.60 2.13 -16.58
CA GLU A 26 -17.84 2.69 -17.91
C GLU A 26 -17.29 1.81 -19.06
N LEU A 27 -16.56 0.74 -18.73
CA LEU A 27 -15.96 -0.14 -19.74
C LEU A 27 -16.95 -1.20 -20.24
N PRO A 28 -16.92 -1.52 -21.55
CA PRO A 28 -17.66 -2.67 -22.07
C PRO A 28 -17.05 -3.99 -21.55
N ALA A 29 -17.85 -5.06 -21.59
CA ALA A 29 -17.49 -6.35 -21.00
C ALA A 29 -16.18 -6.94 -21.58
N ASP A 30 -15.94 -6.78 -22.88
CA ASP A 30 -14.71 -7.25 -23.53
C ASP A 30 -13.44 -6.58 -22.96
N LYS A 31 -13.52 -5.32 -22.54
CA LYS A 31 -12.41 -4.62 -21.87
C LYS A 31 -12.27 -5.01 -20.41
N LEU A 32 -13.38 -5.20 -19.70
CA LEU A 32 -13.38 -5.66 -18.30
C LEU A 32 -12.78 -7.06 -18.15
N ASP A 33 -13.01 -7.91 -19.14
CA ASP A 33 -12.63 -9.32 -19.16
C ASP A 33 -11.42 -9.60 -20.07
N GLN A 34 -10.78 -8.54 -20.61
CA GLN A 34 -9.50 -8.65 -21.30
C GLN A 34 -8.45 -9.28 -20.37
N VAL A 35 -7.76 -10.30 -20.89
CA VAL A 35 -6.74 -11.04 -20.14
C VAL A 35 -5.42 -10.29 -20.09
N PHE A 36 -4.87 -10.19 -18.88
CA PHE A 36 -3.57 -9.63 -18.58
C PHE A 36 -2.75 -10.66 -17.80
N ASP A 37 -1.46 -10.78 -18.12
CA ASP A 37 -0.54 -11.59 -17.31
C ASP A 37 -0.10 -10.83 -16.06
N MET A 38 -1.06 -10.66 -15.13
CA MET A 38 -0.90 -9.94 -13.87
C MET A 38 -2.07 -10.24 -12.93
N GLY A 39 -1.75 -10.44 -11.65
CA GLY A 39 -2.78 -10.58 -10.61
C GLY A 39 -3.81 -11.68 -10.93
N PRO A 40 -5.09 -11.46 -10.60
CA PRO A 40 -6.21 -12.33 -10.98
C PRO A 40 -6.54 -12.41 -12.49
N GLY A 41 -5.85 -11.65 -13.33
CA GLY A 41 -5.86 -11.81 -14.79
C GLY A 41 -6.81 -10.89 -15.57
N THR A 42 -7.83 -10.30 -14.95
CA THR A 42 -8.72 -9.31 -15.60
C THR A 42 -9.08 -8.17 -14.65
N ILE A 43 -9.60 -7.05 -15.16
CA ILE A 43 -10.07 -5.93 -14.33
C ILE A 43 -11.20 -6.41 -13.42
N ARG A 44 -12.20 -7.10 -13.97
CA ARG A 44 -13.35 -7.61 -13.20
C ARG A 44 -12.94 -8.59 -12.11
N LYS A 45 -12.11 -9.58 -12.44
CA LYS A 45 -11.59 -10.56 -11.46
C LYS A 45 -10.79 -9.89 -10.36
N THR A 46 -10.00 -8.88 -10.70
CA THR A 46 -9.17 -8.17 -9.71
C THR A 46 -10.01 -7.32 -8.75
N LEU A 47 -11.01 -6.59 -9.25
CA LEU A 47 -11.94 -5.86 -8.40
C LEU A 47 -12.76 -6.81 -7.51
N HIS A 48 -13.25 -7.92 -8.06
CA HIS A 48 -13.96 -8.94 -7.30
C HIS A 48 -13.08 -9.51 -6.18
N HIS A 49 -11.82 -9.81 -6.49
CA HIS A 49 -10.83 -10.30 -5.52
C HIS A 49 -10.58 -9.31 -4.38
N ILE A 50 -10.45 -8.00 -4.68
CA ILE A 50 -10.28 -6.97 -3.64
C ILE A 50 -11.47 -6.98 -2.67
N TRP A 51 -12.70 -6.96 -3.19
CA TRP A 51 -13.90 -7.00 -2.36
C TRP A 51 -14.02 -8.30 -1.57
N GLY A 52 -13.87 -9.46 -2.24
CA GLY A 52 -13.97 -10.78 -1.61
C GLY A 52 -12.93 -10.98 -0.51
N ALA A 53 -11.71 -10.46 -0.70
CA ALA A 53 -10.67 -10.45 0.32
C ALA A 53 -11.07 -9.63 1.55
N GLU A 54 -11.59 -8.41 1.37
CA GLU A 54 -12.05 -7.61 2.53
C GLU A 54 -13.21 -8.28 3.25
N LYS A 55 -14.18 -8.84 2.52
CA LYS A 55 -15.33 -9.55 3.10
C LYS A 55 -14.87 -10.74 3.95
N VAL A 56 -14.06 -11.65 3.40
CA VAL A 56 -13.65 -12.85 4.13
C VAL A 56 -12.80 -12.51 5.36
N TRP A 57 -12.03 -11.44 5.31
CA TRP A 57 -11.26 -10.98 6.46
C TRP A 57 -12.15 -10.33 7.52
N LEU A 58 -13.14 -9.53 7.14
CA LEU A 58 -14.13 -8.99 8.07
C LEU A 58 -14.89 -10.11 8.81
N ASP A 59 -15.30 -11.15 8.09
CA ASP A 59 -15.95 -12.32 8.68
C ASP A 59 -15.00 -13.01 9.69
N ARG A 60 -13.71 -13.19 9.35
CA ARG A 60 -12.70 -13.72 10.28
C ARG A 60 -12.50 -12.85 11.52
N TRP A 61 -12.50 -11.52 11.40
CA TRP A 61 -12.30 -10.63 12.55
C TRP A 61 -13.44 -10.69 13.56
N ARG A 62 -14.65 -10.98 13.07
CA ARG A 62 -15.88 -11.09 13.86
C ARG A 62 -16.04 -12.48 14.47
N GLU A 63 -15.82 -13.53 13.68
CA GLU A 63 -16.25 -14.90 14.02
C GLU A 63 -15.07 -15.90 14.09
N GLY A 64 -13.89 -15.54 13.57
CA GLY A 64 -12.77 -16.46 13.41
C GLY A 64 -13.02 -17.52 12.34
N GLY A 65 -12.29 -18.63 12.42
CA GLY A 65 -12.55 -19.84 11.62
C GLY A 65 -12.21 -19.72 10.13
N LYS A 66 -12.99 -20.40 9.29
CA LYS A 66 -12.77 -20.54 7.84
C LYS A 66 -14.01 -20.13 7.04
N PRO A 67 -14.44 -18.85 7.09
CA PRO A 67 -15.54 -18.39 6.27
C PRO A 67 -15.24 -18.63 4.77
N PRO A 68 -16.26 -18.91 3.96
CA PRO A 68 -16.07 -19.15 2.53
C PRO A 68 -15.56 -17.89 1.84
N PHE A 69 -14.68 -18.07 0.86
CA PHE A 69 -14.34 -16.98 -0.06
C PHE A 69 -15.50 -16.79 -1.05
N ALA A 70 -15.84 -15.54 -1.36
CA ALA A 70 -16.79 -15.28 -2.42
C ALA A 70 -16.19 -15.75 -3.76
N GLU A 71 -16.80 -16.76 -4.37
CA GLU A 71 -16.39 -17.25 -5.68
C GLU A 71 -16.60 -16.19 -6.74
N PHE A 72 -15.70 -16.13 -7.73
CA PHE A 72 -15.81 -15.17 -8.81
C PHE A 72 -17.01 -15.50 -9.70
N ASP A 73 -17.97 -14.58 -9.74
CA ASP A 73 -19.09 -14.63 -10.67
C ASP A 73 -18.88 -13.64 -11.84
N PRO A 74 -18.68 -14.11 -13.09
CA PRO A 74 -18.53 -13.23 -14.25
C PRO A 74 -19.80 -12.43 -14.58
N ALA A 75 -20.98 -12.86 -14.12
CA ALA A 75 -22.23 -12.13 -14.33
C ALA A 75 -22.35 -10.88 -13.44
N THR A 76 -21.56 -10.79 -12.37
CA THR A 76 -21.54 -9.63 -11.49
C THR A 76 -20.95 -8.41 -12.21
N SER A 77 -21.78 -7.39 -12.40
CA SER A 77 -21.37 -6.11 -12.98
C SER A 77 -20.50 -5.31 -12.00
N ILE A 78 -19.73 -4.34 -12.49
CA ILE A 78 -18.95 -3.44 -11.61
C ILE A 78 -19.87 -2.64 -10.67
N SER A 79 -21.06 -2.26 -11.14
CA SER A 79 -22.07 -1.60 -10.31
C SER A 79 -22.59 -2.54 -9.20
N GLY A 80 -22.90 -3.80 -9.53
CA GLY A 80 -23.29 -4.80 -8.55
C GLY A 80 -22.19 -5.06 -7.51
N LEU A 81 -20.94 -5.16 -7.97
CA LEU A 81 -19.79 -5.28 -7.08
C LEU A 81 -19.59 -4.04 -6.19
N THR A 82 -19.90 -2.85 -6.70
CA THR A 82 -19.87 -1.61 -5.91
C THR A 82 -20.95 -1.60 -4.83
N THR A 83 -22.14 -2.15 -5.09
CA THR A 83 -23.17 -2.36 -4.07
C THR A 83 -22.69 -3.30 -2.96
N LEU A 84 -22.17 -4.47 -3.33
CA LEU A 84 -21.60 -5.45 -2.37
C LEU A 84 -20.45 -4.84 -1.56
N ARG A 85 -19.62 -4.02 -2.20
CA ARG A 85 -18.54 -3.28 -1.55
C ARG A 85 -19.07 -2.31 -0.50
N ARG A 86 -20.11 -1.53 -0.82
CA ARG A 86 -20.74 -0.57 0.12
C ARG A 86 -21.35 -1.28 1.32
N GLU A 87 -22.01 -2.41 1.12
CA GLU A 87 -22.52 -3.23 2.22
C GLU A 87 -21.39 -3.72 3.14
N THR A 88 -20.30 -4.19 2.55
CA THR A 88 -19.10 -4.63 3.30
C THR A 88 -18.43 -3.46 4.03
N CYS A 89 -18.34 -2.28 3.41
CA CYS A 89 -17.88 -1.04 4.08
C CYS A 89 -18.76 -0.73 5.28
N ALA A 90 -20.09 -0.71 5.13
CA ALA A 90 -21.00 -0.40 6.23
C ALA A 90 -20.84 -1.39 7.40
N GLN A 91 -20.72 -2.69 7.10
CA GLN A 91 -20.42 -3.71 8.09
C GLN A 91 -19.06 -3.47 8.76
N ARG A 92 -18.01 -3.17 7.98
CA ARG A 92 -16.68 -2.85 8.52
C ARG A 92 -16.75 -1.65 9.46
N GLU A 93 -17.42 -0.57 9.08
CA GLU A 93 -17.57 0.62 9.93
C GLU A 93 -18.35 0.32 11.22
N SER A 94 -19.43 -0.47 11.15
CA SER A 94 -20.13 -0.94 12.35
C SER A 94 -19.21 -1.76 13.27
N PHE A 95 -18.34 -2.60 12.71
CA PHE A 95 -17.36 -3.36 13.49
C PHE A 95 -16.29 -2.43 14.09
N LEU A 96 -15.71 -1.51 13.31
CA LEU A 96 -14.73 -0.53 13.82
C LEU A 96 -15.32 0.41 14.88
N ALA A 97 -16.64 0.62 14.88
CA ALA A 97 -17.34 1.40 15.91
C ALA A 97 -17.45 0.66 17.25
N THR A 98 -17.39 -0.68 17.26
CA THR A 98 -17.39 -1.46 18.51
C THR A 98 -16.01 -1.60 19.14
N LEU A 99 -14.94 -1.21 18.44
CA LEU A 99 -13.56 -1.38 18.90
C LEU A 99 -13.04 -0.15 19.63
N THR A 100 -12.08 -0.43 20.51
CA THR A 100 -11.18 0.51 21.16
C THR A 100 -9.73 0.18 20.83
N ASP A 101 -8.78 1.06 21.17
CA ASP A 101 -7.35 0.79 20.95
C ASP A 101 -6.88 -0.47 21.72
N SER A 102 -7.53 -0.82 22.85
CA SER A 102 -7.21 -2.05 23.61
C SER A 102 -7.67 -3.35 22.95
N ASP A 103 -8.54 -3.29 21.93
CA ASP A 103 -8.99 -4.47 21.18
C ASP A 103 -8.04 -4.84 20.03
N LEU A 104 -7.17 -3.91 19.61
CA LEU A 104 -6.19 -4.12 18.53
C LEU A 104 -5.22 -5.30 18.73
N PRO A 105 -4.72 -5.61 19.95
CA PRO A 105 -3.91 -6.79 20.18
C PRO A 105 -4.71 -8.10 20.33
N ARG A 106 -6.06 -8.06 20.35
CA ARG A 106 -6.90 -9.27 20.46
C ARG A 106 -6.54 -10.26 19.36
N GLU A 107 -6.34 -11.52 19.74
CA GLU A 107 -5.99 -12.57 18.79
C GLU A 107 -7.22 -13.10 18.03
N ILE A 108 -7.02 -13.35 16.73
CA ILE A 108 -7.98 -13.95 15.82
C ILE A 108 -7.41 -15.28 15.36
N THR A 109 -8.13 -16.37 15.64
CA THR A 109 -7.81 -17.70 15.11
C THR A 109 -8.59 -17.92 13.82
N PHE A 110 -7.89 -18.20 12.73
CA PHE A 110 -8.50 -18.42 11.41
C PHE A 110 -7.74 -19.48 10.61
N THR A 111 -8.42 -20.09 9.63
CA THR A 111 -7.80 -21.02 8.69
C THR A 111 -7.73 -20.40 7.30
N THR A 112 -6.56 -20.50 6.67
CA THR A 112 -6.35 -20.04 5.29
C THR A 112 -7.08 -20.96 4.31
N ILE A 113 -7.57 -20.37 3.22
CA ILE A 113 -8.20 -21.15 2.15
C ILE A 113 -7.13 -21.76 1.23
N ARG A 114 -5.94 -21.11 1.14
CA ARG A 114 -4.86 -21.49 0.23
C ARG A 114 -4.23 -22.84 0.55
N ASP A 115 -3.89 -23.06 1.82
CA ASP A 115 -3.12 -24.24 2.26
C ASP A 115 -3.73 -24.94 3.47
N ASN A 116 -4.93 -24.52 3.89
CA ASN A 116 -5.66 -25.08 5.03
C ASN A 116 -4.89 -25.00 6.36
N THR A 117 -3.95 -24.06 6.49
CA THR A 117 -3.19 -23.81 7.72
C THR A 117 -3.97 -22.91 8.66
N THR A 118 -3.99 -23.25 9.95
CA THR A 118 -4.60 -22.44 11.00
C THR A 118 -3.56 -21.54 11.64
N TYR A 119 -3.89 -20.25 11.76
CA TYR A 119 -3.06 -19.23 12.40
C TYR A 119 -3.84 -18.54 13.52
N THR A 120 -3.10 -18.05 14.52
CA THR A 120 -3.61 -17.16 15.57
C THR A 120 -2.76 -15.90 15.55
N LEU A 121 -3.33 -14.78 15.10
CA LEU A 121 -2.63 -13.51 14.90
C LEU A 121 -3.44 -12.33 15.47
N PRO A 122 -2.81 -11.21 15.89
CA PRO A 122 -3.52 -10.08 16.46
C PRO A 122 -4.37 -9.38 15.39
N LEU A 123 -5.52 -8.83 15.78
CA LEU A 123 -6.48 -8.18 14.89
C LEU A 123 -5.85 -7.08 14.03
N ALA A 124 -5.01 -6.25 14.63
CA ALA A 124 -4.52 -5.05 13.96
C ALA A 124 -3.57 -5.30 12.77
N PRO A 125 -2.57 -6.20 12.84
CA PRO A 125 -1.84 -6.65 11.66
C PRO A 125 -2.72 -7.26 10.55
N LEU A 126 -3.83 -7.91 10.90
CA LEU A 126 -4.77 -8.47 9.91
C LEU A 126 -5.55 -7.36 9.19
N MET A 127 -5.98 -6.33 9.91
CA MET A 127 -6.56 -5.12 9.29
C MET A 127 -5.53 -4.42 8.39
N LEU A 128 -4.26 -4.36 8.83
CA LEU A 128 -3.18 -3.79 8.02
C LEU A 128 -2.95 -4.59 6.73
N HIS A 129 -2.97 -5.92 6.81
CA HIS A 129 -2.89 -6.80 5.64
C HIS A 129 -3.97 -6.46 4.63
N VAL A 130 -5.23 -6.31 5.03
CA VAL A 130 -6.34 -5.95 4.11
C VAL A 130 -6.11 -4.59 3.47
N CYS A 131 -5.71 -3.59 4.25
CA CYS A 131 -5.38 -2.26 3.74
C CYS A 131 -4.29 -2.31 2.66
N HIS A 132 -3.19 -3.01 2.95
CA HIS A 132 -2.05 -3.13 2.06
C HIS A 132 -2.34 -3.99 0.82
N HIS A 133 -3.06 -5.10 0.98
CA HIS A 133 -3.50 -5.97 -0.10
C HIS A 133 -4.39 -5.23 -1.11
N GLY A 134 -5.25 -4.33 -0.62
CA GLY A 134 -6.03 -3.42 -1.46
C GLY A 134 -5.13 -2.52 -2.33
N VAL A 135 -4.08 -1.93 -1.77
CA VAL A 135 -3.13 -1.10 -2.53
C VAL A 135 -2.43 -1.91 -3.62
N HIS A 136 -1.98 -3.12 -3.28
CA HIS A 136 -1.30 -4.02 -4.22
C HIS A 136 -2.16 -4.31 -5.46
N HIS A 137 -3.41 -4.73 -5.26
CA HIS A 137 -4.29 -5.07 -6.38
C HIS A 137 -4.85 -3.84 -7.11
N ARG A 138 -5.07 -2.70 -6.44
CA ARG A 138 -5.46 -1.47 -7.14
C ARG A 138 -4.34 -0.93 -8.05
N ALA A 139 -3.07 -1.14 -7.70
CA ALA A 139 -1.96 -0.84 -8.62
C ALA A 139 -2.06 -1.65 -9.92
N GLN A 140 -2.49 -2.91 -9.83
CA GLN A 140 -2.73 -3.78 -10.99
C GLN A 140 -3.93 -3.29 -11.81
N VAL A 141 -5.05 -2.97 -11.16
CA VAL A 141 -6.25 -2.44 -11.82
C VAL A 141 -5.94 -1.15 -12.56
N LEU A 142 -5.24 -0.19 -11.94
CA LEU A 142 -4.83 1.05 -12.60
C LEU A 142 -3.99 0.78 -13.85
N ASN A 143 -3.09 -0.20 -13.78
CA ASN A 143 -2.29 -0.58 -14.95
C ASN A 143 -3.16 -1.15 -16.08
N MET A 144 -4.09 -2.05 -15.75
CA MET A 144 -5.01 -2.64 -16.72
C MET A 144 -5.93 -1.58 -17.34
N LEU A 145 -6.50 -0.68 -16.54
CA LEU A 145 -7.32 0.45 -16.98
C LEU A 145 -6.56 1.32 -17.99
N LYS A 146 -5.30 1.66 -17.70
CA LYS A 146 -4.46 2.43 -18.63
C LYS A 146 -4.25 1.69 -19.96
N ARG A 147 -4.02 0.37 -19.92
CA ARG A 147 -3.79 -0.46 -21.11
C ARG A 147 -5.02 -0.64 -22.00
N VAL A 148 -6.22 -0.53 -21.44
CA VAL A 148 -7.47 -0.54 -22.23
C VAL A 148 -7.91 0.86 -22.69
N GLY A 149 -7.13 1.90 -22.39
CA GLY A 149 -7.42 3.28 -22.77
C GLY A 149 -8.49 3.95 -21.89
N ALA A 150 -8.77 3.43 -20.69
CA ALA A 150 -9.71 4.05 -19.76
C ALA A 150 -9.15 5.37 -19.22
N THR A 151 -10.03 6.34 -19.00
CA THR A 151 -9.70 7.60 -18.32
C THR A 151 -9.52 7.32 -16.82
N ILE A 152 -8.27 7.29 -16.36
CA ILE A 152 -7.91 7.14 -14.95
C ILE A 152 -7.69 8.51 -14.28
N PRO A 153 -7.75 8.60 -12.94
CA PRO A 153 -7.44 9.83 -12.22
C PRO A 153 -6.06 10.40 -12.63
N PRO A 154 -5.96 11.68 -13.05
CA PRO A 154 -4.75 12.24 -13.64
C PRO A 154 -3.57 12.33 -12.66
N ARG A 155 -3.83 12.31 -11.35
CA ARG A 155 -2.83 12.31 -10.28
C ARG A 155 -2.70 10.95 -9.59
N GLY A 156 -3.18 9.89 -10.24
CA GLY A 156 -3.24 8.55 -9.65
C GLY A 156 -4.16 8.49 -8.43
N ILE A 157 -3.86 7.56 -7.54
CA ILE A 157 -4.63 7.29 -6.33
C ILE A 157 -3.81 7.56 -5.06
N ASP A 158 -2.98 8.60 -5.06
CA ASP A 158 -2.18 8.92 -3.87
C ASP A 158 -3.05 9.36 -2.70
N TYR A 159 -2.87 8.71 -1.54
CA TYR A 159 -3.49 9.04 -0.26
C TYR A 159 -3.38 10.53 0.07
N LEU A 160 -2.22 11.13 -0.21
CA LEU A 160 -1.97 12.52 0.11
C LEU A 160 -2.88 13.47 -0.67
N PHE A 161 -3.21 13.15 -1.93
CA PHE A 161 -4.14 13.98 -2.72
C PHE A 161 -5.59 13.85 -2.24
N MET A 162 -6.00 12.66 -1.79
CA MET A 162 -7.27 12.50 -1.09
C MET A 162 -7.31 13.42 0.14
N LYS A 163 -6.26 13.39 0.97
CA LYS A 163 -6.19 14.24 2.17
C LYS A 163 -6.12 15.73 1.90
N MET A 164 -5.35 16.15 0.90
CA MET A 164 -5.38 17.55 0.47
C MET A 164 -6.77 18.03 0.05
N LYS A 165 -7.51 17.17 -0.67
CA LYS A 165 -8.85 17.53 -1.12
C LYS A 165 -9.79 17.73 0.08
N ALA A 166 -9.71 16.85 1.09
CA ALA A 166 -10.47 16.98 2.34
C ALA A 166 -10.09 18.26 3.10
N LEU A 167 -8.80 18.49 3.37
CA LEU A 167 -8.31 19.67 4.10
C LEU A 167 -8.63 21.00 3.40
N LYS A 168 -8.73 21.01 2.07
CA LYS A 168 -9.17 22.21 1.32
C LYS A 168 -10.67 22.46 1.46
N ALA A 169 -11.48 21.41 1.58
CA ALA A 169 -12.93 21.52 1.74
C ALA A 169 -13.30 21.95 3.16
N ASP A 170 -12.56 21.45 4.16
CA ASP A 170 -12.71 21.85 5.56
C ASP A 170 -11.34 22.08 6.21
N PRO A 171 -10.83 23.32 6.21
CA PRO A 171 -9.55 23.65 6.87
C PRO A 171 -9.59 23.48 8.38
N ALA A 172 -10.78 23.48 8.97
CA ALA A 172 -10.98 23.32 10.40
C ALA A 172 -11.01 21.85 10.82
N GLU A 173 -10.98 20.90 9.87
CA GLU A 173 -11.15 19.43 10.04
C GLU A 173 -10.79 19.03 11.48
N THR A 174 -11.82 19.07 12.33
CA THR A 174 -11.67 18.99 13.80
C THR A 174 -11.23 17.59 14.25
N ASP A 175 -11.10 16.69 13.28
CA ASP A 175 -10.73 15.30 13.37
C ASP A 175 -9.39 15.06 12.64
N ARG A 176 -8.43 15.99 12.83
CA ARG A 176 -7.03 15.80 12.39
C ARG A 176 -6.62 14.35 12.63
N PRO A 177 -6.06 13.66 11.62
CA PRO A 177 -5.96 12.21 11.64
C PRO A 177 -5.23 11.80 12.91
N ARG A 178 -5.92 11.00 13.74
CA ARG A 178 -5.36 10.44 14.98
C ARG A 178 -4.38 9.34 14.61
N LEU A 179 -3.28 9.78 14.02
CA LEU A 179 -2.16 8.95 13.67
C LEU A 179 -1.35 8.70 14.92
N SER A 180 -0.85 7.48 15.04
CA SER A 180 0.05 7.11 16.10
C SER A 180 1.45 6.96 15.52
N LEU A 181 2.44 7.60 16.13
CA LEU A 181 3.83 7.46 15.75
C LEU A 181 4.31 6.01 15.91
N LEU A 182 3.80 5.31 16.93
CA LEU A 182 4.03 3.87 17.10
C LEU A 182 3.53 3.09 15.88
N MET A 183 2.35 3.40 15.37
CA MET A 183 1.84 2.77 14.15
C MET A 183 2.69 3.14 12.94
N ILE A 184 3.07 4.41 12.76
CA ILE A 184 3.89 4.84 11.62
C ILE A 184 5.24 4.10 11.60
N ARG A 185 5.90 3.95 12.75
CA ARG A 185 7.15 3.18 12.88
C ARG A 185 6.92 1.73 12.41
N GLU A 186 5.83 1.11 12.84
CA GLU A 186 5.50 -0.26 12.47
C GLU A 186 5.19 -0.44 10.98
N LEU A 187 4.50 0.54 10.37
CA LEU A 187 4.27 0.58 8.92
C LEU A 187 5.59 0.65 8.16
N PHE A 188 6.51 1.51 8.60
CA PHE A 188 7.83 1.62 8.00
C PHE A 188 8.70 0.37 8.20
N ASP A 189 8.65 -0.27 9.37
CA ASP A 189 9.33 -1.56 9.61
C ASP A 189 8.86 -2.63 8.61
N ASN A 190 7.55 -2.72 8.36
CA ASN A 190 7.01 -3.60 7.32
C ASN A 190 7.45 -3.20 5.92
N GLY A 191 7.43 -1.89 5.63
CA GLY A 191 7.83 -1.32 4.34
C GLY A 191 9.29 -1.65 3.99
N ASP A 192 10.20 -1.46 4.95
CA ASP A 192 11.63 -1.75 4.80
C ASP A 192 11.87 -3.24 4.63
N TRP A 193 11.24 -4.09 5.44
CA TRP A 193 11.33 -5.54 5.31
C TRP A 193 10.91 -6.02 3.91
N ALA A 194 9.82 -5.45 3.38
CA ALA A 194 9.32 -5.78 2.04
C ALA A 194 10.28 -5.26 0.95
N GLN A 195 10.79 -4.04 1.12
CA GLN A 195 11.72 -3.42 0.18
C GLN A 195 13.04 -4.19 0.10
N GLN A 196 13.59 -4.62 1.24
CA GLN A 196 14.81 -5.44 1.30
C GLN A 196 14.66 -6.75 0.52
N ARG A 197 13.49 -7.41 0.58
CA ARG A 197 13.23 -8.64 -0.20
C ARG A 197 13.21 -8.39 -1.70
N VAL A 198 12.56 -7.30 -2.11
CA VAL A 198 12.55 -6.90 -3.52
C VAL A 198 13.97 -6.59 -4.00
N LEU A 199 14.75 -5.84 -3.21
CA LEU A 199 16.15 -5.53 -3.51
C LEU A 199 17.03 -6.78 -3.57
N ALA A 200 16.85 -7.74 -2.66
CA ALA A 200 17.63 -8.98 -2.61
C ALA A 200 17.49 -9.86 -3.87
N VAL A 201 16.35 -9.74 -4.57
CA VAL A 201 16.12 -10.39 -5.86
C VAL A 201 16.56 -9.48 -7.01
N ALA A 202 16.04 -8.25 -7.05
CA ALA A 202 16.17 -7.39 -8.22
C ALA A 202 17.61 -6.90 -8.46
N CYS A 203 18.39 -6.64 -7.41
CA CYS A 203 19.76 -6.13 -7.56
C CYS A 203 20.76 -7.17 -8.10
N LYS A 204 20.34 -8.43 -8.23
CA LYS A 204 21.14 -9.52 -8.81
C LYS A 204 20.82 -9.77 -10.29
N LEU A 205 19.85 -9.04 -10.84
CA LEU A 205 19.45 -9.19 -12.24
C LEU A 205 20.51 -8.61 -13.18
N PRO A 206 20.70 -9.20 -14.38
CA PRO A 206 21.52 -8.59 -15.41
C PRO A 206 20.87 -7.29 -15.91
N ALA A 207 21.68 -6.38 -16.46
CA ALA A 207 21.20 -5.11 -17.02
C ALA A 207 20.06 -5.31 -18.05
N THR A 208 20.15 -6.35 -18.88
CA THR A 208 19.11 -6.70 -19.87
C THR A 208 17.74 -6.97 -19.24
N ALA A 209 17.68 -7.53 -18.03
CA ALA A 209 16.43 -7.73 -17.31
C ALA A 209 15.97 -6.47 -16.56
N LEU A 210 16.93 -5.74 -15.97
CA LEU A 210 16.67 -4.48 -15.25
C LEU A 210 16.08 -3.39 -16.13
N ASP A 211 16.57 -3.31 -17.37
CA ASP A 211 16.28 -2.26 -18.35
C ASP A 211 15.27 -2.70 -19.41
N ARG A 212 14.71 -3.92 -19.28
CA ARG A 212 13.58 -4.35 -20.11
C ARG A 212 12.40 -3.41 -19.90
N GLU A 213 11.80 -2.95 -21.01
CA GLU A 213 10.59 -2.15 -20.96
C GLU A 213 9.34 -2.99 -20.66
N PHE A 214 8.47 -2.41 -19.85
CA PHE A 214 7.16 -2.92 -19.47
C PHE A 214 6.09 -1.85 -19.69
N ASP A 215 4.89 -2.27 -20.07
CA ASP A 215 3.70 -1.42 -20.09
C ASP A 215 3.13 -1.23 -18.68
N MET A 216 3.96 -0.71 -17.78
CA MET A 216 3.64 -0.48 -16.39
C MET A 216 4.56 0.55 -15.74
N GLY A 217 3.98 1.37 -14.85
CA GLY A 217 4.74 2.22 -13.92
C GLY A 217 5.78 3.09 -14.64
N LEU A 218 7.01 3.04 -14.12
CA LEU A 218 8.19 3.77 -14.60
C LEU A 218 8.91 3.03 -15.74
N LYS A 219 8.22 2.12 -16.43
CA LYS A 219 8.67 1.33 -17.59
C LYS A 219 9.72 0.27 -17.32
N THR A 220 10.65 0.45 -16.39
CA THR A 220 11.70 -0.56 -16.11
C THR A 220 11.81 -0.88 -14.62
N ILE A 221 12.41 -2.04 -14.32
CA ILE A 221 12.71 -2.44 -12.93
C ILE A 221 13.71 -1.44 -12.33
N ARG A 222 14.78 -1.09 -13.07
CA ARG A 222 15.79 -0.12 -12.62
C ARG A 222 15.17 1.22 -12.26
N ALA A 223 14.39 1.81 -13.16
CA ALA A 223 13.77 3.11 -12.94
C ALA A 223 12.80 3.09 -11.75
N THR A 224 12.05 2.00 -11.58
CA THR A 224 11.12 1.86 -10.45
C THR A 224 11.86 1.73 -9.11
N LEU A 225 12.96 0.97 -9.05
CA LEU A 225 13.78 0.85 -7.83
C LEU A 225 14.42 2.18 -7.43
N LEU A 226 15.00 2.89 -8.41
CA LEU A 226 15.59 4.20 -8.18
C LEU A 226 14.53 5.20 -7.74
N HIS A 227 13.37 5.24 -8.42
CA HIS A 227 12.25 6.11 -8.03
C HIS A 227 11.84 5.93 -6.57
N VAL A 228 11.73 4.69 -6.08
CA VAL A 228 11.39 4.43 -4.66
C VAL A 228 12.46 4.98 -3.72
N LEU A 229 13.75 4.72 -3.98
CA LEU A 229 14.85 5.23 -3.15
C LEU A 229 14.88 6.76 -3.12
N TYR A 230 14.77 7.41 -4.29
CA TYR A 230 14.78 8.87 -4.39
C TYR A 230 13.53 9.50 -3.73
N ALA A 231 12.37 8.85 -3.83
CA ALA A 231 11.18 9.28 -3.10
C ALA A 231 11.39 9.22 -1.58
N GLU A 232 11.95 8.13 -1.04
CA GLU A 232 12.28 8.02 0.39
C GLU A 232 13.22 9.15 0.84
N SER A 233 14.24 9.44 0.02
CA SER A 233 15.22 10.50 0.25
C SER A 233 14.55 11.88 0.32
N TRP A 234 13.81 12.22 -0.73
CA TRP A 234 13.18 13.52 -0.91
C TRP A 234 12.17 13.81 0.19
N TRP A 235 11.34 12.82 0.55
CA TRP A 235 10.39 12.98 1.65
C TRP A 235 11.09 13.22 2.98
N LEU A 236 12.13 12.44 3.30
CA LEU A 236 12.88 12.62 4.53
C LEU A 236 13.55 14.01 4.61
N GLU A 237 14.18 14.48 3.53
CA GLU A 237 14.80 15.81 3.47
C GLU A 237 13.79 16.93 3.74
N ASN A 238 12.59 16.83 3.17
CA ASN A 238 11.50 17.78 3.44
C ASN A 238 10.99 17.69 4.89
N TRP A 239 10.92 16.49 5.48
CA TRP A 239 10.46 16.31 6.86
C TRP A 239 11.41 16.92 7.89
N ILE A 240 12.72 16.78 7.68
CA ILE A 240 13.76 17.36 8.54
C ILE A 240 14.00 18.86 8.29
N GLY A 241 13.36 19.43 7.27
CA GLY A 241 13.47 20.85 6.93
C GLY A 241 14.81 21.23 6.28
N LYS A 242 15.56 20.26 5.74
CA LYS A 242 16.74 20.56 4.93
C LYS A 242 16.22 21.07 3.57
N THR A 243 16.27 22.39 3.37
CA THR A 243 16.27 23.07 2.06
C THR A 243 15.31 22.46 1.03
N LYS A 244 14.05 22.96 0.91
CA LYS A 244 13.01 22.54 -0.08
C LYS A 244 13.62 21.99 -1.40
N PRO A 245 13.99 20.70 -1.47
CA PRO A 245 14.77 20.22 -2.59
C PRO A 245 13.80 20.00 -3.74
N GLU A 246 14.21 20.34 -4.95
CA GLU A 246 13.49 19.86 -6.12
C GLU A 246 13.50 18.33 -6.14
N PHE A 247 12.45 17.71 -6.68
CA PHE A 247 12.45 16.27 -6.89
C PHE A 247 13.38 15.98 -8.07
N LYS A 248 14.59 15.50 -7.76
CA LYS A 248 15.62 15.24 -8.77
C LYS A 248 15.21 14.06 -9.66
N GLU A 249 15.57 14.13 -10.93
CA GLU A 249 15.68 12.92 -11.74
C GLU A 249 16.69 11.97 -11.09
N PHE A 250 16.38 10.68 -11.05
CA PHE A 250 17.23 9.69 -10.40
C PHE A 250 18.52 9.50 -11.20
N ASP A 251 19.65 9.36 -10.50
CA ASP A 251 20.94 9.09 -11.12
C ASP A 251 20.97 7.64 -11.65
N ALA A 252 20.78 7.50 -12.95
CA ALA A 252 20.81 6.20 -13.62
C ALA A 252 22.18 5.52 -13.55
N SER A 253 23.25 6.25 -13.18
CA SER A 253 24.60 5.71 -12.99
C SER A 253 24.80 5.03 -11.64
N LEU A 254 23.85 5.16 -10.69
CA LEU A 254 23.93 4.48 -9.40
C LEU A 254 23.96 2.95 -9.61
N ALA A 255 24.99 2.31 -9.08
CA ALA A 255 25.17 0.87 -9.19
C ALA A 255 24.03 0.13 -8.43
N MET A 256 23.43 -0.88 -9.06
CA MET A 256 22.31 -1.62 -8.44
C MET A 256 22.72 -2.34 -7.15
N GLU A 257 23.98 -2.75 -7.05
CA GLU A 257 24.56 -3.35 -5.85
C GLU A 257 24.64 -2.39 -4.66
N ASP A 258 24.63 -1.07 -4.88
CA ASP A 258 24.61 -0.07 -3.81
C ASP A 258 23.22 0.15 -3.21
N LEU A 259 22.15 -0.16 -3.94
CA LEU A 259 20.77 0.14 -3.52
C LEU A 259 20.41 -0.47 -2.15
N PRO A 260 20.75 -1.73 -1.83
CA PRO A 260 20.50 -2.29 -0.49
C PRO A 260 21.14 -1.45 0.63
N ARG A 261 22.41 -1.07 0.48
CA ARG A 261 23.13 -0.25 1.46
C ARG A 261 22.48 1.14 1.59
N ARG A 262 22.19 1.79 0.46
CA ARG A 262 21.52 3.11 0.44
C ARG A 262 20.16 3.05 1.13
N HIS A 263 19.34 2.03 0.83
CA HIS A 263 18.05 1.87 1.49
C HIS A 263 18.21 1.69 3.00
N THR A 264 19.17 0.88 3.48
CA THR A 264 19.46 0.75 4.92
C THR A 264 19.88 2.07 5.57
N GLU A 265 20.73 2.87 4.91
CA GLU A 265 21.14 4.19 5.40
C GLU A 265 19.95 5.15 5.50
N HIS A 266 19.07 5.15 4.50
CA HIS A 266 17.89 6.01 4.45
C HIS A 266 16.85 5.61 5.51
N ALA A 267 16.61 4.29 5.67
CA ALA A 267 15.78 3.76 6.73
C ALA A 267 16.31 4.11 8.12
N ALA A 268 17.63 4.01 8.35
CA ALA A 268 18.25 4.40 9.61
C ALA A 268 18.08 5.91 9.91
N ALA A 269 18.33 6.77 8.92
CA ALA A 269 18.14 8.21 9.05
C ALA A 269 16.67 8.58 9.31
N ARG A 270 15.73 7.94 8.60
CA ARG A 270 14.28 8.09 8.82
C ARG A 270 13.90 7.65 10.23
N ASN A 271 14.39 6.50 10.68
CA ASN A 271 14.07 5.97 12.01
C ASN A 271 14.63 6.86 13.13
N ALA A 272 15.84 7.41 12.96
CA ALA A 272 16.39 8.41 13.88
C ALA A 272 15.49 9.66 13.97
N PHE A 273 15.00 10.16 12.83
CA PHE A 273 14.03 11.25 12.81
C PHE A 273 12.70 10.87 13.48
N LEU A 274 12.15 9.69 13.20
CA LEU A 274 10.93 9.21 13.87
C LEU A 274 11.12 9.08 15.39
N CYS A 275 12.33 8.79 15.89
CA CYS A 275 12.64 8.75 17.31
C CYS A 275 12.64 10.14 17.98
N SER A 276 12.83 11.22 17.22
CA SER A 276 12.80 12.59 17.76
C SER A 276 11.39 13.20 17.79
N LEU A 277 10.36 12.49 17.32
CA LEU A 277 8.99 12.99 17.24
C LEU A 277 8.10 12.46 18.38
N SER A 278 7.02 13.19 18.61
CA SER A 278 5.84 12.82 19.37
C SER A 278 4.61 12.70 18.46
N ASP A 279 3.51 12.13 18.96
CA ASP A 279 2.24 12.09 18.21
C ASP A 279 1.73 13.50 17.84
N GLY A 280 2.02 14.52 18.67
CA GLY A 280 1.66 15.92 18.40
C GLY A 280 2.32 16.48 17.14
N ASP A 281 3.53 16.02 16.82
CA ASP A 281 4.30 16.49 15.66
C ASP A 281 3.72 16.00 14.33
N LEU A 282 2.90 14.96 14.33
CA LEU A 282 2.30 14.39 13.12
C LEU A 282 1.35 15.38 12.41
N ASN A 283 0.88 16.40 13.12
CA ASN A 283 0.06 17.47 12.57
C ASN A 283 0.87 18.69 12.09
N ARG A 284 2.19 18.69 12.29
CA ARG A 284 3.07 19.77 11.79
C ARG A 284 2.97 19.84 10.27
N MET A 285 2.80 21.05 9.74
CA MET A 285 2.78 21.26 8.29
C MET A 285 4.20 21.18 7.71
N VAL A 286 4.34 20.40 6.64
CA VAL A 286 5.55 20.26 5.84
C VAL A 286 5.35 21.03 4.54
N HIS A 287 6.24 21.99 4.28
CA HIS A 287 6.24 22.80 3.07
C HIS A 287 7.26 22.22 2.08
N THR A 288 6.81 21.87 0.89
CA THR A 288 7.62 21.24 -0.15
C THR A 288 7.54 22.01 -1.45
N GLN A 289 8.58 21.91 -2.28
CA GLN A 289 8.63 22.48 -3.62
C GLN A 289 9.25 21.48 -4.60
N PRO A 290 8.50 20.46 -5.05
CA PRO A 290 9.03 19.43 -5.94
C PRO A 290 9.54 19.96 -7.29
N ALA A 291 9.09 21.14 -7.72
CA ALA A 291 9.59 21.82 -8.93
C ALA A 291 9.44 23.35 -8.78
N PRO A 292 10.19 24.15 -9.55
CA PRO A 292 10.07 25.61 -9.54
C PRO A 292 8.62 26.09 -9.61
N GLY A 293 8.21 26.91 -8.64
CA GLY A 293 6.86 27.48 -8.55
C GLY A 293 5.75 26.49 -8.16
N LYS A 294 6.03 25.20 -7.95
CA LYS A 294 5.04 24.22 -7.49
C LYS A 294 5.18 23.95 -6.00
N GLU A 295 4.51 24.75 -5.18
CA GLU A 295 4.50 24.53 -3.73
C GLU A 295 3.36 23.61 -3.30
N PHE A 296 3.67 22.72 -2.37
CA PHE A 296 2.67 21.92 -1.69
C PHE A 296 2.89 21.92 -0.18
N VAL A 297 1.80 21.96 0.57
CA VAL A 297 1.79 21.93 2.04
C VAL A 297 0.92 20.78 2.50
N PHE A 298 1.44 19.95 3.39
CA PHE A 298 0.74 18.78 3.93
C PHE A 298 1.10 18.54 5.39
N PRO A 299 0.23 17.91 6.20
CA PRO A 299 0.62 17.49 7.54
C PRO A 299 1.63 16.33 7.47
N LEU A 300 2.56 16.30 8.44
CA LEU A 300 3.69 15.38 8.49
C LEU A 300 3.26 13.91 8.48
N GLY A 301 2.37 13.51 9.38
CA GLY A 301 1.90 12.13 9.50
C GLY A 301 1.20 11.60 8.23
N PRO A 302 0.25 12.33 7.62
CA PRO A 302 -0.32 11.97 6.34
C PRO A 302 0.70 11.80 5.22
N SER A 303 1.75 12.63 5.18
CA SER A 303 2.84 12.46 4.20
C SER A 303 3.68 11.19 4.45
N MET A 304 3.83 10.76 5.70
CA MET A 304 4.47 9.48 6.04
C MET A 304 3.63 8.28 5.59
N LEU A 305 2.31 8.33 5.80
CA LEU A 305 1.39 7.30 5.28
C LEU A 305 1.42 7.25 3.74
N GLN A 306 1.49 8.41 3.09
CA GLN A 306 1.67 8.48 1.64
C GLN A 306 2.94 7.76 1.20
N LEU A 307 4.10 8.03 1.82
CA LEU A 307 5.34 7.37 1.44
C LEU A 307 5.24 5.84 1.59
N TRP A 308 4.63 5.37 2.68
CA TRP A 308 4.40 3.94 2.90
C TRP A 308 3.51 3.31 1.80
N HIS A 309 2.37 3.94 1.49
CA HIS A 309 1.47 3.51 0.41
C HIS A 309 2.11 3.58 -0.98
N HIS A 310 2.89 4.61 -1.24
CA HIS A 310 3.60 4.81 -2.51
C HIS A 310 4.64 3.70 -2.73
N GLY A 311 5.41 3.36 -1.69
CA GLY A 311 6.32 2.21 -1.72
C GLY A 311 5.56 0.90 -1.99
N ALA A 312 4.42 0.68 -1.34
CA ALA A 312 3.57 -0.49 -1.56
C ALA A 312 3.08 -0.60 -3.02
N HIS A 313 2.61 0.52 -3.59
CA HIS A 313 2.16 0.59 -4.97
C HIS A 313 3.26 0.22 -5.96
N HIS A 314 4.45 0.80 -5.82
CA HIS A 314 5.58 0.50 -6.71
C HIS A 314 6.16 -0.89 -6.49
N ARG A 315 6.15 -1.42 -5.25
CA ARG A 315 6.50 -2.83 -5.01
C ARG A 315 5.54 -3.79 -5.71
N ALA A 316 4.24 -3.49 -5.76
CA ALA A 316 3.29 -4.30 -6.53
C ALA A 316 3.63 -4.33 -8.02
N GLN A 317 4.06 -3.20 -8.57
CA GLN A 317 4.55 -3.11 -9.95
C GLN A 317 5.83 -3.91 -10.15
N LEU A 318 6.80 -3.76 -9.25
CA LEU A 318 8.06 -4.51 -9.27
C LEU A 318 7.84 -6.01 -9.21
N VAL A 319 6.99 -6.50 -8.31
CA VAL A 319 6.63 -7.94 -8.22
C VAL A 319 6.04 -8.43 -9.53
N ASN A 320 5.21 -7.62 -10.19
CA ASN A 320 4.71 -7.97 -11.52
C ASN A 320 5.85 -8.02 -12.55
N MET A 321 6.69 -7.00 -12.65
CA MET A 321 7.82 -6.98 -13.60
C MET A 321 8.80 -8.15 -13.36
N LEU A 322 9.09 -8.49 -12.10
CA LEU A 322 9.96 -9.60 -11.71
C LEU A 322 9.41 -10.95 -12.20
N ARG A 323 8.09 -11.14 -12.18
CA ARG A 323 7.45 -12.35 -12.73
C ARG A 323 7.81 -12.55 -14.20
N HIS A 324 7.79 -11.47 -14.96
CA HIS A 324 8.02 -11.47 -16.41
C HIS A 324 9.48 -11.69 -16.81
N VAL A 325 10.43 -11.56 -15.88
CA VAL A 325 11.85 -11.88 -16.10
C VAL A 325 12.25 -13.25 -15.53
N GLY A 326 11.27 -14.05 -15.07
CA GLY A 326 11.48 -15.46 -14.72
C GLY A 326 12.23 -15.69 -13.41
N VAL A 327 12.21 -14.74 -12.48
CA VAL A 327 12.84 -14.91 -11.16
C VAL A 327 11.86 -15.33 -10.08
N ALA A 328 12.38 -15.95 -9.03
CA ALA A 328 11.61 -16.24 -7.82
C ALA A 328 11.04 -14.93 -7.23
N LEU A 329 9.73 -14.89 -7.01
CA LEU A 329 9.07 -13.70 -6.53
C LEU A 329 9.30 -13.49 -5.03
N PRO A 330 9.66 -12.28 -4.59
CA PRO A 330 9.76 -11.98 -3.17
C PRO A 330 8.36 -11.99 -2.54
N GLU A 331 8.22 -12.67 -1.40
CA GLU A 331 7.02 -12.54 -0.56
C GLU A 331 7.04 -11.19 0.16
N VAL A 332 6.06 -10.33 -0.09
CA VAL A 332 5.98 -8.97 0.47
C VAL A 332 4.72 -8.74 1.31
N ASP A 333 4.04 -9.82 1.68
CA ASP A 333 2.77 -9.76 2.42
C ASP A 333 2.97 -9.43 3.91
N VAL A 334 2.03 -8.66 4.48
CA VAL A 334 2.07 -8.25 5.90
C VAL A 334 1.99 -9.44 6.86
N ILE A 335 1.21 -10.48 6.53
CA ILE A 335 1.11 -11.69 7.37
C ILE A 335 2.44 -12.42 7.38
N LYS A 336 3.11 -12.53 6.22
CA LYS A 336 4.44 -13.14 6.13
C LYS A 336 5.45 -12.38 6.99
N TRP A 337 5.48 -11.06 6.88
CA TRP A 337 6.32 -10.20 7.74
C TRP A 337 6.06 -10.43 9.23
N LEU A 338 4.80 -10.48 9.63
CA LEU A 338 4.42 -10.70 11.02
C LEU A 338 4.88 -12.06 11.56
N LEU A 339 4.70 -13.12 10.77
CA LEU A 339 5.09 -14.47 11.16
C LEU A 339 6.61 -14.56 11.39
N GLU A 340 7.40 -13.98 10.50
CA GLU A 340 8.86 -13.94 10.66
C GLU A 340 9.29 -13.07 11.85
N LYS A 341 8.63 -11.92 12.06
CA LYS A 341 8.90 -11.03 13.21
C LYS A 341 8.64 -11.74 14.54
N ARG A 342 7.60 -12.58 14.63
CA ARG A 342 7.30 -13.39 15.83
C ARG A 342 8.39 -14.44 16.09
N VAL A 343 8.78 -15.21 15.08
CA VAL A 343 9.85 -16.22 15.22
C VAL A 343 11.18 -15.60 15.67
N ALA A 344 11.55 -14.45 15.10
CA ALA A 344 12.77 -13.74 15.50
C ALA A 344 12.70 -13.23 16.96
N GLY A 345 11.52 -12.79 17.42
CA GLY A 345 11.29 -12.36 18.80
C GLY A 345 11.31 -13.50 19.82
N GLU A 346 10.86 -14.69 19.43
CA GLU A 346 10.90 -15.91 20.27
C GLU A 346 12.32 -16.50 20.33
N GLY A 347 13.06 -16.49 19.23
CA GLY A 347 14.46 -16.96 19.17
C GLY A 347 15.48 -16.10 19.90
N GLY A 348 15.14 -14.85 20.27
CA GLY A 348 15.97 -13.98 21.11
C GLY A 348 15.69 -14.09 22.61
N ARG A 349 14.76 -14.97 23.03
CA ARG A 349 14.41 -15.25 24.43
C ARG A 349 14.80 -16.67 24.88
N ALA A 350 15.56 -17.41 24.06
CA ALA A 350 16.03 -18.76 24.35
C ALA A 350 17.45 -18.77 24.94
#